data_AF-A0A2T4IIR4-F1
#
_entry.id   AF-A0A2T4IIR4-F1
#
_cell.length_a   1.000
_cell.length_b   1.000
_cell.length_c   1.000
_cell.angle_alpha   90.00
_cell.angle_beta   90.00
_cell.angle_gamma   90.00
#
_symmetry.space_group_name_H-M   'P 1'
#
loop_
_entity.id
_entity.type
_entity.pdbx_description
1 polymer ?
#
loop_
_entity_poly.entity_id
_entity_poly.type
_entity_poly.pdbx_seq_one_letter_code
_entity_poly.pdbx_strand_id
1 'polypeptide(L)'
;MNDLALILYHKQSTSGMVRFARFGNTVLAARLAAGDGGDVLPHPGPLATQATARLGLPAGAVRVDGEFHADLLAPGGTLDVRLGEFTTIDPPFDAVAAADGRFVTLTEIRGLPDTERDVLRLVYEHVLG
;
A
#
# COMPACT_ATOMS: atom_id res chain seq x y z
N MET A 1 -6.91 18.11 -7.21
CA MET A 1 -6.13 17.57 -6.08
C MET A 1 -6.31 16.07 -6.10
N ASN A 2 -5.23 15.30 -5.98
CA ASN A 2 -5.31 13.84 -6.07
C ASN A 2 -5.62 13.27 -4.70
N ASP A 3 -6.50 12.27 -4.65
CA ASP A 3 -6.70 11.44 -3.48
C ASP A 3 -5.40 10.68 -3.18
N LEU A 4 -5.16 10.37 -1.90
CA LEU A 4 -4.04 9.52 -1.54
C LEU A 4 -4.49 8.06 -1.44
N ALA A 5 -3.60 7.15 -1.81
CA ALA A 5 -3.78 5.72 -1.55
C ALA A 5 -2.52 5.11 -0.95
N LEU A 6 -2.66 4.00 -0.22
CA LEU A 6 -1.55 3.28 0.37
C LEU A 6 -1.51 1.85 -0.16
N ILE A 7 -0.34 1.42 -0.65
CA ILE A 7 -0.01 0.02 -0.85
C ILE A 7 0.83 -0.45 0.33
N LEU A 8 0.54 -1.65 0.85
CA LEU A 8 1.32 -2.25 1.92
C LEU A 8 2.23 -3.35 1.39
N TYR A 9 3.46 -3.39 1.88
CA TYR A 9 4.41 -4.44 1.56
C TYR A 9 5.17 -4.92 2.79
N HIS A 10 5.72 -6.13 2.69
CA HIS A 10 6.70 -6.68 3.61
C HIS A 10 7.94 -7.08 2.82
N LYS A 11 9.12 -6.70 3.30
CA LYS A 11 10.42 -7.12 2.75
C LYS A 11 11.10 -8.05 3.74
N GLN A 12 11.34 -9.28 3.32
CA GLN A 12 11.99 -10.26 4.17
C GLN A 12 13.51 -10.05 4.17
N SER A 13 14.07 -9.65 5.31
CA SER A 13 15.47 -9.23 5.42
C SER A 13 16.49 -10.31 5.02
N THR A 14 16.15 -11.59 5.15
CA THR A 14 17.07 -12.71 4.85
C THR A 14 17.11 -13.11 3.37
N SER A 15 16.00 -12.99 2.64
CA SER A 15 15.90 -13.43 1.23
C SER A 15 15.74 -12.28 0.25
N GLY A 16 15.49 -11.05 0.73
CA GLY A 16 15.12 -9.91 -0.10
C GLY A 16 13.73 -10.02 -0.72
N MET A 17 12.97 -11.09 -0.42
CA MET A 17 11.66 -11.31 -0.99
C MET A 17 10.68 -10.21 -0.56
N VAL A 18 10.04 -9.60 -1.56
CA VAL A 18 9.02 -8.57 -1.38
C VAL A 18 7.64 -9.20 -1.59
N ARG A 19 6.75 -8.98 -0.62
CA ARG A 19 5.34 -9.38 -0.70
C ARG A 19 4.44 -8.18 -0.51
N PHE A 20 3.36 -8.13 -1.29
CA PHE A 20 2.34 -7.10 -1.22
C PHE A 20 1.09 -7.64 -0.53
N ALA A 21 0.46 -6.83 0.32
CA ALA A 21 -0.88 -7.16 0.80
C ALA A 21 -1.90 -6.83 -0.29
N ARG A 22 -2.69 -7.84 -0.67
CA ARG A 22 -3.76 -7.74 -1.66
C ARG A 22 -5.10 -8.01 -1.00
N PHE A 23 -6.11 -7.23 -1.33
CA PHE A 23 -7.48 -7.35 -0.84
C PHE A 23 -8.43 -7.55 -2.04
N GLY A 24 -8.99 -8.75 -2.20
CA GLY A 24 -9.83 -9.06 -3.36
C GLY A 24 -9.12 -8.84 -4.71
N ASN A 25 -9.57 -7.84 -5.48
CA ASN A 25 -9.00 -7.45 -6.78
C ASN A 25 -8.18 -6.15 -6.74
N THR A 26 -7.79 -5.67 -5.56
CA THR A 26 -6.95 -4.47 -5.41
C THR A 26 -5.80 -4.68 -4.43
N VAL A 27 -4.74 -3.89 -4.56
CA VAL A 27 -3.64 -3.78 -3.57
C VAL A 27 -3.72 -2.51 -2.72
N LEU A 28 -4.75 -1.69 -2.92
CA LEU A 28 -4.96 -0.49 -2.12
C LEU A 28 -5.49 -0.87 -0.72
N ALA A 29 -4.66 -0.65 0.29
CA ALA A 29 -4.97 -0.95 1.68
C ALA A 29 -5.81 0.16 2.35
N ALA A 30 -5.54 1.41 1.97
CA ALA A 30 -6.17 2.62 2.50
C ALA A 30 -6.30 3.68 1.40
N ARG A 31 -7.28 4.57 1.55
CA ARG A 31 -7.53 5.71 0.65
C ARG A 31 -8.04 6.90 1.45
N LEU A 32 -7.46 8.07 1.19
CA LEU A 32 -7.91 9.35 1.74
C LEU A 32 -8.36 10.24 0.59
N ALA A 33 -9.56 10.78 0.70
CA ALA A 33 -10.04 11.79 -0.22
C ALA A 33 -9.21 13.09 -0.05
N ALA A 34 -8.91 13.75 -1.14
CA ALA A 34 -8.47 15.14 -1.11
C ALA A 34 -9.56 15.99 -0.44
N GLY A 35 -9.19 16.82 0.54
CA GLY A 35 -10.16 17.67 1.22
C GLY A 35 -10.68 18.79 0.32
N ASP A 36 -11.92 19.23 0.56
CA ASP A 36 -12.63 20.22 -0.28
C ASP A 36 -12.12 21.67 -0.13
N GLY A 37 -11.01 21.91 0.58
CA GLY A 37 -10.58 23.28 0.92
C GLY A 37 -9.08 23.44 1.17
N GLY A 38 -8.41 24.11 0.23
CA GLY A 38 -7.04 24.63 0.37
C GLY A 38 -5.96 23.80 -0.33
N ASP A 39 -4.91 24.48 -0.79
CA ASP A 39 -3.75 23.96 -1.55
C ASP A 39 -2.83 23.02 -0.73
N VAL A 40 -3.37 22.36 0.29
CA VAL A 40 -2.63 21.53 1.25
C VAL A 40 -2.79 20.07 0.85
N LEU A 41 -1.73 19.49 0.33
CA LEU A 41 -1.68 18.04 0.08
C LEU A 41 -1.97 17.28 1.37
N PRO A 42 -2.81 16.22 1.34
CA PRO A 42 -3.10 15.45 2.54
C PRO A 42 -1.80 14.90 3.13
N HIS A 43 -1.61 15.01 4.44
CA HIS A 43 -0.47 14.37 5.09
C HIS A 43 -0.62 12.84 4.93
N PRO A 44 0.45 12.06 4.68
CA PRO A 44 0.33 10.62 4.46
C PRO A 44 0.12 9.82 5.76
N GLY A 45 0.37 10.42 6.92
CA GLY A 45 0.21 9.79 8.24
C GLY A 45 -1.14 9.09 8.49
N PRO A 46 -2.30 9.70 8.17
CA PRO A 46 -3.60 9.07 8.33
C PRO A 46 -3.81 7.82 7.45
N LEU A 47 -3.05 7.64 6.36
CA LEU A 47 -3.10 6.40 5.57
C LEU A 47 -2.64 5.20 6.40
N ALA A 48 -1.53 5.36 7.14
CA ALA A 48 -1.01 4.30 8.00
C ALA A 48 -2.01 3.97 9.10
N THR A 49 -2.61 4.98 9.73
CA THR A 49 -3.64 4.79 10.76
C THR A 49 -4.85 4.04 10.21
N GLN A 50 -5.35 4.42 9.03
CA GLN A 50 -6.49 3.74 8.39
C GLN A 50 -6.15 2.28 8.05
N ALA A 51 -4.94 2.05 7.53
CA ALA A 51 -4.46 0.72 7.19
C ALA A 51 -4.27 -0.18 8.43
N THR A 52 -3.63 0.31 9.50
CA THR A 52 -3.46 -0.48 10.73
C THR A 52 -4.79 -0.74 11.41
N ALA A 53 -5.71 0.23 11.41
CA ALA A 53 -7.07 0.04 11.94
C ALA A 53 -7.84 -1.04 11.16
N ARG A 54 -7.77 -1.03 9.81
CA ARG A 54 -8.35 -2.07 8.95
C ARG A 54 -7.82 -3.46 9.28
N LEU A 55 -6.53 -3.57 9.60
CA LEU A 55 -5.86 -4.84 9.89
C LEU A 55 -5.91 -5.24 11.37
N GLY A 56 -6.48 -4.42 12.26
CA GLY A 56 -6.44 -4.66 13.70
C GLY A 56 -5.02 -4.63 14.28
N LEU A 57 -4.08 -3.94 13.63
CA LEU A 57 -2.68 -3.85 14.03
C LEU A 57 -2.44 -2.64 14.94
N PRO A 58 -1.43 -2.69 15.82
CA PRO A 58 -1.07 -1.56 16.66
C PRO A 58 -0.53 -0.39 15.83
N ALA A 59 -0.62 0.82 16.41
CA ALA A 59 0.03 1.98 15.84
C ALA A 59 1.55 1.72 15.68
N GLY A 60 2.11 2.14 14.54
CA GLY A 60 3.53 1.90 14.21
C GLY A 60 3.84 0.51 13.61
N ALA A 61 2.85 -0.37 13.46
CA ALA A 61 3.02 -1.63 12.73
C ALA A 61 3.27 -1.42 11.22
N VAL A 62 2.93 -0.24 10.70
CA VAL A 62 3.19 0.20 9.33
C VAL A 62 3.98 1.49 9.36
N ARG A 63 5.09 1.53 8.62
CA ARG A 63 5.91 2.71 8.39
C ARG A 63 5.69 3.20 6.96
N VAL A 64 5.26 4.45 6.80
CA VAL A 64 5.12 5.06 5.47
C VAL A 64 6.50 5.42 4.91
N ASP A 65 6.73 5.07 3.66
CA ASP A 65 7.87 5.52 2.86
C ASP A 65 7.66 6.98 2.46
N GLY A 66 8.61 7.85 2.80
CA GLY A 66 8.56 9.28 2.49
C GLY A 66 9.10 9.64 1.11
N GLU A 67 9.80 8.71 0.45
CA GLU A 67 10.46 8.93 -0.85
C GLU A 67 9.59 8.41 -2.00
N PHE A 68 8.91 7.28 -1.78
CA PHE A 68 8.04 6.70 -2.81
C PHE A 68 6.75 7.51 -3.01
N HIS A 69 6.48 7.81 -4.28
CA HIS A 69 5.18 8.27 -4.77
C HIS A 69 5.00 7.82 -6.22
N ALA A 70 3.76 7.46 -6.59
CA ALA A 70 3.42 7.12 -7.96
C ALA A 70 1.97 7.50 -8.27
N ASP A 71 1.75 8.02 -9.48
CA ASP A 71 0.40 8.30 -9.97
C ASP A 71 -0.28 7.01 -10.44
N LEU A 72 -1.48 6.77 -9.93
CA LEU A 72 -2.33 5.65 -10.32
C LEU A 72 -3.65 6.18 -10.88
N LEU A 73 -3.94 5.84 -12.14
CA LEU A 73 -5.24 6.14 -12.75
C LEU A 73 -6.33 5.25 -12.12
N ALA A 74 -7.37 5.88 -11.59
CA ALA A 74 -8.53 5.23 -11.00
C ALA A 74 -9.85 5.84 -11.51
N PRO A 75 -10.98 5.12 -11.38
CA PRO A 75 -12.29 5.73 -11.59
C PRO A 75 -12.46 6.94 -10.66
N GLY A 76 -12.74 8.12 -11.24
CA GLY A 76 -12.92 9.36 -10.48
C GLY A 76 -11.67 10.24 -10.33
N GLY A 77 -10.52 9.82 -10.86
CA GLY A 77 -9.32 10.68 -10.91
C GLY A 77 -8.02 9.91 -10.70
N THR A 78 -6.93 10.67 -10.61
CA THR A 78 -5.60 10.14 -10.29
C THR A 78 -5.43 10.02 -8.78
N LEU A 79 -4.87 8.90 -8.34
CA LEU A 79 -4.44 8.67 -6.97
C LEU A 79 -2.93 8.90 -6.86
N ASP A 80 -2.50 9.61 -5.83
CA ASP A 80 -1.09 9.61 -5.41
C ASP A 80 -0.87 8.43 -4.45
N VAL A 81 -0.18 7.40 -4.97
CA VAL A 81 0.08 6.16 -4.26
C VAL A 81 1.34 6.29 -3.42
N ARG A 82 1.18 6.07 -2.12
CA ARG A 82 2.26 5.95 -1.13
C ARG A 82 2.49 4.49 -0.77
N LEU A 83 3.66 4.23 -0.20
CA LEU A 83 4.07 2.90 0.19
C LEU A 83 4.15 2.78 1.72
N GLY A 84 3.67 1.67 2.28
CA GLY A 84 3.78 1.36 3.70
C GLY A 84 4.47 0.02 3.92
N GLU A 85 5.54 0.01 4.70
CA GLU A 85 6.25 -1.21 5.08
C GLU A 85 5.71 -1.75 6.41
N PHE A 86 5.41 -3.05 6.46
CA PHE A 86 5.20 -3.74 7.73
C PHE A 86 6.51 -3.81 8.53
N THR A 87 6.49 -3.35 9.77
CA THR A 87 7.70 -3.25 10.61
C THR A 87 8.07 -4.57 11.32
N THR A 88 7.21 -5.59 11.24
CA THR A 88 7.43 -6.89 11.86
C THR A 88 8.41 -7.75 11.05
N ILE A 89 9.14 -8.64 11.74
CA ILE A 89 10.08 -9.57 11.10
C ILE A 89 9.33 -10.49 10.13
N ASP A 90 8.25 -11.10 10.60
CA ASP A 90 7.38 -11.94 9.79
C ASP A 90 6.22 -11.12 9.23
N PRO A 91 5.75 -11.41 8.00
CA PRO A 91 4.53 -10.80 7.47
C PRO A 91 3.34 -11.11 8.39
N PRO A 92 2.48 -10.13 8.72
CA PRO A 92 1.30 -10.36 9.56
C PRO A 92 0.18 -11.07 8.77
N PHE A 93 0.40 -12.35 8.41
CA PHE A 93 -0.51 -13.14 7.59
C PHE A 93 -1.93 -13.20 8.15
N ASP A 94 -2.07 -13.46 9.45
CA ASP A 94 -3.37 -13.61 10.10
C ASP A 94 -4.17 -12.30 10.08
N ALA A 95 -3.52 -11.16 10.32
CA ALA A 95 -4.15 -9.84 10.30
C ALA A 95 -4.64 -9.47 8.89
N VAL A 96 -3.82 -9.75 7.88
CA VAL A 96 -4.20 -9.51 6.47
C VAL A 96 -5.31 -10.46 6.04
N ALA A 97 -5.27 -11.74 6.43
CA ALA A 97 -6.32 -12.71 6.15
C ALA A 97 -7.65 -12.35 6.82
N ALA A 98 -7.61 -11.89 8.07
CA ALA A 98 -8.80 -11.42 8.80
C ALA A 98 -9.47 -10.19 8.15
N ALA A 99 -8.74 -9.44 7.33
CA ALA A 99 -9.25 -8.32 6.54
C ALA A 99 -9.56 -8.70 5.08
N ASP A 100 -9.86 -9.97 4.80
CA ASP A 100 -10.13 -10.56 3.48
C ASP A 100 -8.98 -10.36 2.48
N GLY A 101 -7.76 -10.24 3.01
CA GLY A 101 -6.55 -10.06 2.25
C GLY A 101 -5.68 -11.31 2.17
N ARG A 102 -4.63 -11.22 1.38
CA ARG A 102 -3.52 -12.17 1.40
C ARG A 102 -2.25 -11.51 0.93
N PHE A 103 -1.10 -12.09 1.28
CA PHE A 103 0.17 -11.70 0.69
C PHE A 103 0.36 -12.34 -0.68
N VAL A 104 0.89 -11.57 -1.64
CA VAL A 104 1.25 -12.03 -2.98
C VAL A 104 2.58 -11.42 -3.40
N THR A 105 3.37 -12.16 -4.17
CA THR A 105 4.56 -11.63 -4.86
C THR A 105 4.19 -11.00 -6.20
N LEU A 106 5.11 -10.25 -6.81
CA LEU A 106 4.91 -9.62 -8.13
C LEU A 106 4.51 -10.64 -9.21
N THR A 107 5.02 -11.86 -9.14
CA THR A 107 4.74 -12.94 -10.12
C THR A 107 3.42 -13.67 -9.87
N GLU A 108 2.89 -13.62 -8.64
CA GLU A 108 1.61 -14.23 -8.26
C GLU A 108 0.40 -13.28 -8.48
N ILE A 109 0.67 -12.02 -8.82
CA ILE A 109 -0.34 -11.02 -9.07
C ILE A 109 -1.06 -11.31 -10.40
N ARG A 110 -2.21 -11.98 -10.30
CA ARG A 110 -3.18 -12.18 -11.39
C ARG A 110 -4.54 -11.59 -11.03
N GLY A 111 -5.24 -11.02 -12.01
CA GLY A 111 -6.58 -10.45 -11.81
C GLY A 111 -6.62 -9.14 -11.03
N LEU A 112 -5.50 -8.41 -10.96
CA LEU A 112 -5.48 -6.99 -10.57
C LEU A 112 -5.62 -6.10 -11.81
N PRO A 113 -6.20 -4.88 -11.67
CA PRO A 113 -6.17 -3.85 -12.69
C PRO A 113 -4.74 -3.60 -13.20
N ASP A 114 -4.60 -3.35 -14.50
CA ASP A 114 -3.33 -3.08 -15.16
C ASP A 114 -2.61 -1.89 -14.52
N THR A 115 -3.36 -0.83 -14.21
CA THR A 115 -2.82 0.38 -13.57
C THR A 115 -2.19 0.07 -12.20
N GLU A 116 -2.83 -0.76 -11.37
CA GLU A 116 -2.25 -1.18 -10.09
C GLU A 116 -1.02 -2.09 -10.30
N ARG A 117 -1.06 -2.97 -11.31
CA ARG A 117 0.09 -3.83 -11.64
C ARG A 117 1.31 -3.02 -12.06
N ASP A 118 1.12 -1.95 -12.83
CA ASP A 118 2.20 -1.08 -13.28
C ASP A 118 2.84 -0.35 -12.07
N VAL A 119 2.02 0.15 -11.15
CA VAL A 119 2.54 0.74 -9.90
C VAL A 119 3.29 -0.27 -9.05
N LEU A 120 2.83 -1.53 -8.95
CA LEU A 120 3.54 -2.57 -8.19
C LEU A 120 4.92 -2.89 -8.78
N ARG A 121 5.12 -2.72 -10.09
CA ARG A 121 6.45 -2.84 -10.71
C ARG A 121 7.37 -1.71 -10.24
N LEU A 122 6.88 -0.46 -10.25
CA LEU A 122 7.62 0.70 -9.74
C LEU A 122 7.98 0.53 -8.26
N VAL A 123 7.05 0.03 -7.45
CA VAL A 123 7.30 -0.29 -6.04
C VAL A 123 8.40 -1.34 -5.91
N TYR A 124 8.33 -2.42 -6.69
CA TYR A 124 9.32 -3.49 -6.63
C TYR A 124 10.72 -2.99 -6.98
N GLU A 125 10.84 -2.15 -8.01
CA GLU A 125 12.10 -1.49 -8.39
C GLU A 125 12.62 -0.58 -7.27
N HIS A 126 11.76 0.26 -6.68
CA HIS A 126 12.12 1.14 -5.56
C HIS A 126 12.60 0.38 -4.31
N VAL A 127 11.89 -0.68 -3.93
CA VAL A 127 12.20 -1.46 -2.72
C VAL A 127 13.48 -2.28 -2.85
N LEU A 128 13.83 -2.69 -4.08
CA LEU A 128 15.01 -3.51 -4.35
C LEU A 128 16.26 -2.74 -4.76
N GLY A 129 16.13 -1.56 -5.36
CA GLY A 129 17.21 -0.59 -5.59
C GLY A 129 18.53 -1.18 -6.06
#